data_AF-A0A5T1TFA5-F1
#
_entry.id   AF-A0A5T1TFA5-F1
#
_cell.length_a   1.000
_cell.length_b   1.000
_cell.length_c   1.000
_cell.angle_alpha   90.00
_cell.angle_beta   90.00
_cell.angle_gamma   90.00
#
_symmetry.space_group_name_H-M   'P 1'
#
loop_
_entity.id
_entity.type
_entity.pdbx_description
1 polymer ?
#
loop_
_entity_poly.entity_id
_entity_poly.type
_entity_poly.pdbx_seq_one_letter_code
_entity_poly.pdbx_strand_id
1 'polypeptide(L)'
;MLVHICCSVDSHYFIEELRKEYPKEKIIGYFYDPNIHPLSEYELRFLDVKRSCDKLGIKLYKGEYEYEKWLKAVKGYEDEPEKGARCEICFDLRMGSSVEFAAKIGEKKLTTTLLTSPKKDLEQLKNALQKECEPYGVEFLAPDFRKNGGTQRQFALAKKEMLYHQNYCGCIYGLKKQKQDKNFIDELMSPINAQILPASIEARIALYKKVNLLEKKGIKFEIIRQKFLNYRLLSALIKLDKKA
;
A
#
# COMPACT_ATOMS: atom_id res chain seq x y z
N MET A 1 20.64 -3.67 -1.05
CA MET A 1 19.72 -2.54 -1.29
C MET A 1 18.38 -2.75 -0.61
N LEU A 2 17.88 -1.71 0.07
CA LEU A 2 16.50 -1.62 0.57
C LEU A 2 15.57 -1.02 -0.48
N VAL A 3 14.37 -1.58 -0.62
CA VAL A 3 13.29 -1.08 -1.47
C VAL A 3 12.10 -0.71 -0.57
N HIS A 4 11.75 0.57 -0.52
CA HIS A 4 10.48 1.00 0.07
C HIS A 4 9.30 0.52 -0.80
N ILE A 5 8.31 -0.10 -0.19
CA ILE A 5 7.16 -0.72 -0.86
C ILE A 5 5.85 -0.17 -0.30
N CYS A 6 4.98 0.31 -1.18
CA CYS A 6 3.64 0.79 -0.81
C CYS A 6 2.48 -0.18 -1.07
N CYS A 7 2.60 -1.01 -2.10
CA CYS A 7 1.62 -2.01 -2.48
C CYS A 7 2.26 -3.12 -3.31
N SER A 8 1.57 -4.26 -3.44
CA SER A 8 2.05 -5.40 -4.22
C SER A 8 2.05 -5.12 -5.73
N VAL A 9 1.05 -4.41 -6.24
CA VAL A 9 0.92 -4.08 -7.68
C VAL A 9 2.11 -3.27 -8.19
N ASP A 10 2.58 -2.30 -7.42
CA ASP A 10 3.75 -1.49 -7.77
C ASP A 10 5.05 -2.25 -7.51
N SER A 11 5.18 -2.89 -6.35
CA SER A 11 6.43 -3.54 -5.97
C SER A 11 6.75 -4.79 -6.78
N HIS A 12 5.77 -5.61 -7.16
CA HIS A 12 6.05 -6.89 -7.79
C HIS A 12 6.78 -6.72 -9.13
N TYR A 13 6.22 -5.89 -10.02
CA TYR A 13 6.88 -5.55 -11.29
C TYR A 13 8.19 -4.80 -11.07
N PHE A 14 8.20 -3.83 -10.15
CA PHE A 14 9.39 -3.02 -9.88
C PHE A 14 10.58 -3.88 -9.43
N ILE A 15 10.35 -4.85 -8.53
CA ILE A 15 11.39 -5.75 -8.04
C ILE A 15 11.88 -6.70 -9.14
N GLU A 16 10.99 -7.20 -10.01
CA GLU A 16 11.42 -8.05 -11.15
C GLU A 16 12.35 -7.30 -12.09
N GLU A 17 12.05 -6.05 -12.44
CA GLU A 17 12.92 -5.23 -13.28
C GLU A 17 14.20 -4.83 -12.54
N LEU A 18 14.11 -4.49 -11.24
CA LEU A 18 15.27 -4.15 -10.41
C LEU A 18 16.27 -5.31 -10.31
N ARG A 19 15.80 -6.57 -10.24
CA ARG A 19 16.67 -7.76 -10.28
C ARG A 19 17.39 -7.93 -11.60
N LYS A 20 16.78 -7.53 -12.71
CA LYS A 20 17.41 -7.59 -14.04
C LYS A 20 18.50 -6.55 -14.19
N GLU A 21 18.25 -5.33 -13.69
CA GLU A 21 19.23 -4.24 -13.74
C GLU A 21 20.38 -4.44 -12.72
N TYR A 22 20.09 -5.01 -11.55
CA TYR A 22 21.06 -5.22 -10.46
C TYR A 22 21.13 -6.70 -10.02
N PRO A 23 21.59 -7.63 -10.87
CA PRO A 23 21.51 -9.08 -10.61
C PRO A 23 22.39 -9.56 -9.44
N LYS A 24 23.43 -8.82 -9.09
CA LYS A 24 24.35 -9.13 -7.98
C LYS A 24 23.97 -8.46 -6.66
N GLU A 25 23.00 -7.56 -6.68
CA GLU A 25 22.60 -6.79 -5.51
C GLU A 25 21.56 -7.56 -4.71
N LYS A 26 21.76 -7.66 -3.39
CA LYS A 26 20.76 -8.24 -2.49
C LYS A 26 19.60 -7.27 -2.34
N ILE A 27 18.38 -7.70 -2.66
CA ILE A 27 17.18 -6.87 -2.53
C ILE A 27 16.42 -7.24 -1.26
N ILE A 28 16.06 -6.22 -0.48
CA ILE A 28 15.23 -6.34 0.73
C ILE A 28 14.06 -5.36 0.58
N GLY A 29 12.84 -5.83 0.83
CA GLY A 29 11.65 -5.00 0.87
C GLY A 29 11.41 -4.39 2.27
N TYR A 30 10.88 -3.17 2.30
CA TYR A 30 10.37 -2.51 3.50
C TYR A 30 8.97 -1.95 3.23
N PHE A 31 7.96 -2.51 3.88
CA PHE A 31 6.58 -2.02 3.80
C PHE A 31 6.32 -1.01 4.91
N TYR A 32 6.08 0.25 4.53
CA TYR A 32 5.83 1.32 5.50
C TYR A 32 4.91 2.40 4.91
N ASP A 33 3.62 2.30 5.20
CA ASP A 33 2.62 3.27 4.79
C ASP A 33 1.69 3.58 5.97
N PRO A 34 2.15 4.44 6.91
CA PRO A 34 1.37 4.79 8.09
C PRO A 34 0.08 5.51 7.73
N ASN A 35 -0.04 6.05 6.51
CA ASN A 35 -1.24 6.74 6.03
C ASN A 35 -2.40 5.81 5.70
N ILE A 36 -2.17 4.50 5.50
CA ILE A 36 -3.24 3.59 5.07
C ILE A 36 -4.29 3.51 6.19
N HIS A 37 -5.54 3.77 5.85
CA HIS A 37 -6.66 3.73 6.76
C HIS A 37 -7.88 3.17 6.04
N PRO A 38 -8.67 2.26 6.67
CA PRO A 38 -8.54 1.77 8.04
C PRO A 38 -7.36 0.78 8.24
N LEU A 39 -7.13 0.36 9.49
CA LEU A 39 -6.13 -0.66 9.83
C LEU A 39 -6.33 -1.97 9.03
N SER A 40 -7.58 -2.35 8.74
CA SER A 40 -7.84 -3.55 7.95
C SER A 40 -7.31 -3.44 6.52
N GLU A 41 -7.34 -2.25 5.89
CA GLU A 41 -6.73 -2.03 4.58
C GLU A 41 -5.20 -2.13 4.67
N TYR A 42 -4.60 -1.59 5.74
CA TYR A 42 -3.16 -1.68 5.99
C TYR A 42 -2.72 -3.15 6.09
N GLU A 43 -3.44 -3.96 6.87
CA GLU A 43 -3.17 -5.39 7.00
C GLU A 43 -3.40 -6.16 5.69
N LEU A 44 -4.42 -5.80 4.91
CA LEU A 44 -4.68 -6.41 3.61
C LEU A 44 -3.54 -6.12 2.62
N ARG A 45 -3.09 -4.87 2.52
CA ARG A 45 -1.96 -4.50 1.65
C ARG A 45 -0.68 -5.18 2.10
N PHE A 46 -0.41 -5.21 3.41
CA PHE A 46 0.76 -5.92 3.94
C PHE A 46 0.71 -7.42 3.63
N LEU A 47 -0.44 -8.07 3.83
CA LEU A 47 -0.64 -9.48 3.52
C LEU A 47 -0.27 -9.80 2.06
N ASP A 48 -0.72 -8.94 1.14
CA ASP A 48 -0.48 -9.15 -0.28
C ASP A 48 0.95 -8.81 -0.72
N VAL A 49 1.55 -7.75 -0.15
CA VAL A 49 2.98 -7.43 -0.33
C VAL A 49 3.85 -8.58 0.18
N LYS A 50 3.52 -9.15 1.34
CA LYS A 50 4.22 -10.31 1.90
C LYS A 50 4.13 -11.51 0.96
N ARG A 51 2.94 -11.82 0.44
CA ARG A 51 2.74 -12.90 -0.54
C ARG A 51 3.60 -12.67 -1.80
N SER A 52 3.61 -11.44 -2.33
CA SER A 52 4.45 -11.04 -3.46
C SER A 52 5.94 -11.24 -3.17
N CYS A 53 6.42 -10.77 -2.01
CA CYS A 53 7.82 -10.91 -1.60
C CYS A 53 8.23 -12.39 -1.40
N ASP A 54 7.35 -13.19 -0.79
CA ASP A 54 7.57 -14.63 -0.60
C ASP A 54 7.72 -15.34 -1.96
N LYS A 55 6.89 -14.99 -2.97
CA LYS A 55 7.01 -15.52 -4.35
C LYS A 55 8.31 -15.10 -5.04
N LEU A 56 8.72 -13.85 -4.86
CA LEU A 56 9.96 -13.32 -5.44
C LEU A 56 11.22 -13.78 -4.67
N GLY A 57 11.05 -14.42 -3.51
CA GLY A 57 12.15 -14.89 -2.67
C GLY A 57 12.95 -13.75 -2.03
N ILE A 58 12.31 -12.61 -1.75
CA ILE A 58 12.97 -11.47 -1.10
C ILE A 58 12.54 -11.32 0.36
N LYS A 59 13.46 -10.86 1.22
CA LYS A 59 13.14 -10.58 2.63
C LYS A 59 12.30 -9.31 2.71
N LEU A 60 11.22 -9.34 3.47
CA LEU A 60 10.36 -8.19 3.73
C LEU A 60 10.39 -7.82 5.22
N TYR A 61 10.58 -6.54 5.51
CA TYR A 61 10.34 -5.95 6.82
C TYR A 61 9.02 -5.18 6.84
N LYS A 62 8.26 -5.30 7.93
CA LYS A 62 7.05 -4.52 8.20
C LYS A 62 7.43 -3.36 9.11
N GLY A 63 7.22 -2.13 8.65
CA GLY A 63 7.31 -0.95 9.52
C GLY A 63 6.12 -0.84 10.45
N GLU A 64 6.23 -0.04 11.50
CA GLU A 64 5.16 0.15 12.48
C GLU A 64 3.97 0.92 11.87
N TYR A 65 2.76 0.62 12.33
CA TYR A 65 1.56 1.34 11.89
C TYR A 65 1.41 2.66 12.65
N GLU A 66 2.21 3.65 12.26
CA GLU A 66 2.27 4.96 12.92
C GLU A 66 1.19 5.95 12.41
N TYR A 67 -0.07 5.53 12.35
CA TYR A 67 -1.16 6.35 11.79
C TYR A 67 -1.36 7.70 12.50
N GLU A 68 -1.25 7.72 13.83
CA GLU A 68 -1.37 8.98 14.59
C GLU A 68 -0.23 9.96 14.31
N LYS A 69 1.00 9.46 14.12
CA LYS A 69 2.15 10.27 13.71
C LYS A 69 1.90 10.88 12.34
N TRP A 70 1.37 10.08 11.40
CA TRP A 70 0.98 10.58 10.08
C TRP A 70 -0.13 11.64 10.17
N LEU A 71 -1.17 11.42 10.99
CA LEU A 71 -2.24 12.41 11.21
C LEU A 71 -1.70 13.74 11.75
N LYS A 72 -0.77 13.68 12.71
CA LYS A 72 -0.11 14.87 13.26
C LYS A 72 0.70 15.60 12.19
N ALA A 73 1.42 14.88 11.33
CA ALA A 73 2.23 15.46 10.28
C ALA A 73 1.40 16.21 9.23
N VAL A 74 0.21 15.71 8.89
CA VAL A 74 -0.66 16.32 7.85
C VAL A 74 -1.72 17.28 8.41
N LYS A 75 -1.65 17.60 9.70
CA LYS A 75 -2.60 18.53 10.35
C LYS A 75 -2.53 19.90 9.69
N GLY A 76 -3.70 20.46 9.36
CA GLY A 76 -3.82 21.71 8.60
C GLY A 76 -3.79 21.55 7.07
N TYR A 77 -3.60 20.33 6.57
CA TYR A 77 -3.60 19.99 5.14
C TYR A 77 -4.71 18.97 4.80
N GLU A 78 -5.74 18.88 5.63
CA GLU A 78 -6.82 17.89 5.49
C GLU A 78 -7.60 18.06 4.18
N ASP A 79 -7.82 19.31 3.76
CA ASP A 79 -8.62 19.68 2.58
C ASP A 79 -7.81 19.75 1.28
N GLU A 80 -6.48 19.57 1.34
CA GLU A 80 -5.63 19.58 0.16
C GLU A 80 -6.08 18.51 -0.86
N PRO A 81 -6.02 18.81 -2.17
CA PRO A 81 -6.32 17.83 -3.19
C PRO A 81 -5.34 16.64 -3.13
N GLU A 82 -5.76 15.50 -3.69
CA GLU A 82 -4.80 14.44 -4.00
C GLU A 82 -3.75 14.99 -4.97
N LYS A 83 -2.49 14.61 -4.77
CA LYS A 83 -1.33 15.25 -5.43
C LYS A 83 -1.10 16.72 -4.99
N GLY A 84 -1.71 17.18 -3.89
CA GLY A 84 -1.43 18.46 -3.25
C GLY A 84 -0.36 18.38 -2.16
N ALA A 85 -0.27 19.42 -1.31
CA ALA A 85 0.78 19.54 -0.28
C ALA A 85 0.72 18.40 0.76
N ARG A 86 -0.47 17.91 1.10
CA ARG A 86 -0.63 16.72 1.98
C ARG A 86 0.11 15.49 1.45
N CYS A 87 0.07 15.26 0.14
CA CYS A 87 0.72 14.10 -0.46
C CYS A 87 2.25 14.23 -0.44
N GLU A 88 2.79 15.45 -0.45
CA GLU A 88 4.23 15.71 -0.28
C GLU A 88 4.67 15.37 1.14
N ILE A 89 3.96 15.86 2.16
CA ILE A 89 4.25 15.53 3.57
C ILE A 89 4.18 14.01 3.80
N CYS A 90 3.15 13.35 3.23
CA CYS A 90 3.01 11.90 3.30
C CYS A 90 4.17 11.15 2.63
N PHE A 91 4.70 11.70 1.53
CA PHE A 91 5.84 11.15 0.83
C PHE A 91 7.13 11.30 1.65
N ASP A 92 7.42 12.51 2.11
CA ASP A 92 8.64 12.83 2.88
C ASP A 92 8.69 12.02 4.19
N LEU A 93 7.56 11.88 4.89
CA LEU A 93 7.48 11.07 6.12
C LEU A 93 7.78 9.58 5.86
N ARG A 94 7.27 9.03 4.75
CA ARG A 94 7.53 7.64 4.36
C ARG A 94 8.99 7.44 3.96
N MET A 95 9.57 8.43 3.28
CA MET A 95 10.93 8.33 2.80
C MET A 95 11.96 8.51 3.91
N GLY A 96 11.82 9.54 4.75
CA GLY A 96 12.68 9.71 5.92
C GLY A 96 12.72 8.46 6.81
N SER A 97 11.55 7.86 7.10
CA SER A 97 11.48 6.61 7.87
C SER A 97 12.16 5.42 7.16
N SER A 98 12.18 5.41 5.83
CA SER A 98 12.86 4.37 5.04
C SER A 98 14.37 4.57 4.99
N VAL A 99 14.85 5.81 4.98
CA VAL A 99 16.28 6.14 5.10
C VAL A 99 16.80 5.70 6.47
N GLU A 100 16.12 6.10 7.54
CA GLU A 100 16.45 5.69 8.91
C GLU A 100 16.48 4.18 9.05
N PHE A 101 15.48 3.49 8.47
CA PHE A 101 15.42 2.04 8.50
C PHE A 101 16.57 1.39 7.72
N ALA A 102 16.92 1.90 6.52
CA ALA A 102 18.05 1.41 5.72
C ALA A 102 19.36 1.49 6.50
N ALA A 103 19.62 2.64 7.12
CA ALA A 103 20.79 2.87 7.96
C ALA A 103 20.82 1.91 9.15
N LYS A 104 19.68 1.75 9.84
CA LYS A 104 19.54 0.85 11.00
C LYS A 104 19.89 -0.61 10.69
N ILE A 105 19.56 -1.09 9.49
CA ILE A 105 19.86 -2.48 9.07
C ILE A 105 21.18 -2.62 8.30
N GLY A 106 21.95 -1.53 8.15
CA GLY A 106 23.25 -1.53 7.49
C GLY A 106 23.19 -1.59 5.95
N GLU A 107 22.06 -1.28 5.34
CA GLU A 107 21.92 -1.22 3.89
C GLU A 107 22.44 0.12 3.36
N LYS A 108 23.31 0.07 2.35
CA LYS A 108 23.98 1.26 1.78
C LYS A 108 23.24 1.91 0.61
N LYS A 109 22.19 1.26 0.12
CA LYS A 109 21.40 1.72 -1.03
C LYS A 109 19.92 1.67 -0.70
N LEU A 110 19.19 2.71 -1.09
CA LEU A 110 17.75 2.82 -0.96
C LEU A 110 17.13 3.13 -2.32
N THR A 111 15.99 2.51 -2.61
CA THR A 111 15.09 2.93 -3.68
C THR A 111 13.65 2.82 -3.19
N THR A 112 12.69 3.28 -4.00
CA THR A 112 11.27 3.28 -3.65
C THR A 112 10.43 2.90 -4.86
N THR A 113 9.31 2.22 -4.62
CA THR A 113 8.28 2.03 -5.66
C THR A 113 7.52 3.33 -5.96
N LEU A 114 7.64 4.34 -5.09
CA LEU A 114 7.00 5.65 -5.22
C LEU A 114 7.81 6.61 -6.11
N LEU A 115 8.14 6.21 -7.35
CA LEU A 115 8.90 7.05 -8.30
C LEU A 115 8.04 8.11 -9.00
N THR A 116 6.94 8.51 -8.37
CA THR A 116 6.09 9.63 -8.76
C THR A 116 5.85 10.50 -7.55
N SER A 117 6.41 11.70 -7.58
CA SER A 117 5.98 12.77 -6.69
C SER A 117 4.89 13.60 -7.39
N PRO A 118 3.89 14.09 -6.65
CA PRO A 118 2.87 15.00 -7.18
C PRO A 118 3.39 16.23 -7.94
N LYS A 119 4.52 16.81 -7.51
CA LYS A 119 5.04 18.09 -8.04
C LYS A 119 6.48 18.05 -8.52
N LYS A 120 7.20 16.94 -8.31
CA LYS A 120 8.61 16.79 -8.69
C LYS A 120 8.73 15.83 -9.86
N ASP A 121 9.52 16.20 -10.86
CA ASP A 121 10.00 15.24 -11.84
C ASP A 121 10.96 14.22 -11.19
N LEU A 122 11.35 13.19 -11.94
CA LEU A 122 12.16 12.10 -11.40
C LEU A 122 13.55 12.56 -10.94
N GLU A 123 14.17 13.53 -11.62
CA GLU A 123 15.49 14.03 -11.27
C GLU A 123 15.44 14.91 -10.01
N GLN A 124 14.43 15.76 -9.90
CA GLN A 124 14.17 16.54 -8.69
C GLN A 124 13.88 15.64 -7.49
N LEU A 125 13.12 14.56 -7.70
CA LEU A 125 12.84 13.56 -6.67
C LEU A 125 14.14 12.87 -6.21
N LYS A 126 14.95 12.40 -7.16
CA LYS A 126 16.23 11.76 -6.90
C LYS A 126 17.16 12.68 -6.10
N ASN A 127 17.29 13.94 -6.51
CA ASN A 127 18.16 14.91 -5.84
C ASN A 127 17.69 15.24 -4.42
N ALA A 128 16.37 15.36 -4.20
CA ALA A 128 15.83 15.60 -2.87
C ALA A 128 16.09 14.40 -1.94
N LEU A 129 15.82 13.18 -2.40
CA LEU A 129 16.01 11.97 -1.60
C LEU A 129 17.47 11.62 -1.39
N GLN A 130 18.34 11.93 -2.35
CA GLN A 130 19.78 11.77 -2.15
C GLN A 130 20.29 12.65 -1.01
N LYS A 131 19.81 13.91 -0.90
CA LYS A 131 20.14 14.80 0.22
C LYS A 131 19.63 14.28 1.56
N GLU A 132 18.46 13.63 1.59
CA GLU A 132 17.95 12.98 2.80
C GLU A 132 18.77 11.75 3.21
N CYS A 133 19.33 11.03 2.23
CA CYS A 133 20.13 9.83 2.45
C CYS A 133 21.60 10.13 2.82
N GLU A 134 22.15 11.26 2.38
CA GLU A 134 23.54 11.68 2.59
C GLU A 134 24.00 11.61 4.06
N PRO A 135 23.27 12.18 5.05
CA PRO A 135 23.67 12.11 6.47
C PRO A 135 23.78 10.68 7.02
N TYR A 136 23.13 9.72 6.37
CA TYR A 136 23.10 8.32 6.78
C TYR A 136 24.08 7.44 5.99
N GLY A 137 24.85 8.02 5.05
CA GLY A 137 25.74 7.25 4.18
C GLY A 137 25.00 6.29 3.26
N VAL A 138 23.76 6.61 2.90
CA VAL A 138 22.91 5.81 2.01
C VAL A 138 22.90 6.46 0.61
N GLU A 139 23.06 5.65 -0.43
CA GLU A 139 22.89 6.06 -1.83
C GLU A 139 21.43 5.86 -2.24
N PHE A 140 20.81 6.89 -2.83
CA PHE A 140 19.46 6.79 -3.35
C PHE A 140 19.43 6.50 -4.86
N LEU A 141 18.66 5.49 -5.25
CA LEU A 141 18.48 5.07 -6.64
C LEU A 141 17.03 5.28 -7.08
N ALA A 142 16.84 5.80 -8.30
CA ALA A 142 15.53 6.11 -8.87
C ALA A 142 15.36 5.54 -10.30
N PRO A 143 15.44 4.21 -10.50
CA PRO A 143 15.35 3.62 -11.83
C PRO A 143 13.92 3.70 -12.41
N ASP A 144 13.76 4.23 -13.63
CA ASP A 144 12.44 4.43 -14.23
C ASP A 144 11.97 3.27 -15.10
N PHE A 145 11.37 2.26 -14.49
CA PHE A 145 10.86 1.08 -15.19
C PHE A 145 9.50 1.26 -15.88
N ARG A 146 8.90 2.46 -15.83
CA ARG A 146 7.58 2.73 -16.43
C ARG A 146 7.67 3.10 -17.90
N LYS A 147 8.85 3.52 -18.36
CA LYS A 147 9.12 3.80 -19.78
C LYS A 147 8.94 2.54 -20.64
N ASN A 148 8.76 2.73 -21.94
CA ASN A 148 8.70 1.64 -22.93
C ASN A 148 7.65 0.56 -22.59
N GLY A 149 6.42 0.97 -22.28
CA GLY A 149 5.30 0.06 -22.00
C GLY A 149 5.36 -0.63 -20.63
N GLY A 150 6.22 -0.17 -19.72
CA GLY A 150 6.34 -0.75 -18.38
C GLY A 150 5.05 -0.76 -17.59
N THR A 151 4.24 0.29 -17.69
CA THR A 151 2.91 0.36 -17.04
C THR A 151 1.97 -0.75 -17.52
N GLN A 152 1.95 -1.07 -18.81
CA GLN A 152 1.10 -2.15 -19.34
C GLN A 152 1.59 -3.52 -18.85
N ARG A 153 2.91 -3.72 -18.83
CA ARG A 153 3.54 -4.94 -18.29
C ARG A 153 3.23 -5.11 -16.81
N GLN A 154 3.29 -4.03 -16.02
CA GLN A 154 2.91 -4.02 -14.61
C GLN A 154 1.46 -4.49 -14.41
N PHE A 155 0.49 -3.91 -15.14
CA PHE A 155 -0.92 -4.32 -15.03
C PHE A 155 -1.15 -5.77 -15.45
N ALA A 156 -0.50 -6.22 -16.52
CA ALA A 156 -0.58 -7.60 -16.98
C ALA A 156 -0.03 -8.57 -15.92
N LEU A 157 1.09 -8.22 -15.30
CA LEU A 157 1.73 -9.01 -14.25
C LEU A 157 0.88 -9.03 -12.97
N ALA A 158 0.33 -7.90 -12.55
CA ALA A 158 -0.57 -7.84 -11.40
C ALA A 158 -1.82 -8.71 -11.57
N LYS A 159 -2.38 -8.75 -12.79
CA LYS A 159 -3.49 -9.64 -13.12
C LYS A 159 -3.06 -11.11 -13.11
N LYS A 160 -1.92 -11.43 -13.71
CA LYS A 160 -1.35 -12.79 -13.76
C LYS A 160 -1.09 -13.35 -12.36
N GLU A 161 -0.50 -12.54 -11.48
CA GLU A 161 -0.17 -12.90 -10.11
C GLU A 161 -1.34 -12.73 -9.13
N MET A 162 -2.51 -12.33 -9.65
CA MET A 162 -3.74 -12.12 -8.89
C MET A 162 -3.52 -11.20 -7.69
N LEU A 163 -2.77 -10.10 -7.86
CA LEU A 163 -2.43 -9.16 -6.79
C LEU A 163 -3.64 -8.32 -6.38
N TYR A 164 -3.64 -7.90 -5.11
CA TYR A 164 -4.65 -6.99 -4.58
C TYR A 164 -4.51 -5.61 -5.21
N HIS A 165 -5.47 -5.27 -6.05
CA HIS A 165 -5.57 -3.93 -6.63
C HIS A 165 -6.43 -3.03 -5.74
N GLN A 166 -5.78 -2.14 -4.99
CA GLN A 166 -6.44 -1.10 -4.21
C GLN A 166 -7.22 -0.12 -5.10
N ASN A 167 -8.27 0.48 -4.55
CA ASN A 167 -9.13 1.44 -5.24
C ASN A 167 -8.91 2.90 -4.81
N TYR A 168 -8.01 3.16 -3.87
CA TYR A 168 -7.65 4.50 -3.38
C TYR A 168 -6.20 4.50 -2.85
N CYS A 169 -5.61 5.69 -2.66
CA CYS A 169 -4.21 5.81 -2.23
C CYS A 169 -3.94 5.23 -0.83
N GLY A 170 -4.97 5.12 0.01
CA GLY A 170 -4.90 4.57 1.37
C GLY A 170 -5.25 5.58 2.45
N CYS A 171 -5.08 6.89 2.21
CA CYS A 171 -5.34 7.87 3.27
C CYS A 171 -6.83 8.19 3.46
N ILE A 172 -7.21 8.50 4.71
CA ILE A 172 -8.60 8.82 5.08
C ILE A 172 -9.16 10.00 4.28
N TYR A 173 -8.35 11.02 3.99
CA TYR A 173 -8.79 12.19 3.25
C TYR A 173 -9.03 11.89 1.76
N GLY A 174 -8.17 11.08 1.14
CA GLY A 174 -8.37 10.60 -0.21
C GLY A 174 -9.60 9.70 -0.32
N LEU A 175 -9.82 8.84 0.68
CA LEU A 175 -11.02 8.00 0.77
C LEU A 175 -12.29 8.84 0.91
N LYS A 176 -12.32 9.80 1.84
CA LYS A 176 -13.47 10.70 2.04
C LYS A 176 -13.82 11.45 0.75
N LYS A 177 -12.82 12.01 0.06
CA LYS A 177 -13.02 12.73 -1.21
C LYS A 177 -13.56 11.80 -2.31
N GLN A 178 -13.02 10.59 -2.44
CA GLN A 178 -13.51 9.61 -3.41
C GLN A 178 -14.98 9.18 -3.14
N LYS A 179 -15.41 9.20 -1.87
CA LYS A 179 -16.71 8.71 -1.43
C LYS A 179 -17.68 9.84 -1.08
N GLN A 180 -17.39 11.07 -1.49
CA GLN A 180 -18.16 12.27 -1.13
C GLN A 180 -19.65 12.17 -1.51
N ASP A 181 -19.96 11.47 -2.61
CA ASP A 181 -21.32 11.31 -3.11
C ASP A 181 -22.07 10.13 -2.46
N LYS A 182 -21.44 9.43 -1.51
CA LYS A 182 -22.07 8.33 -0.78
C LYS A 182 -22.58 8.80 0.58
N ASN A 183 -23.74 8.27 0.97
CA ASN A 183 -24.32 8.49 2.31
C ASN A 183 -23.42 7.96 3.46
N PHE A 184 -22.53 7.01 3.17
CA PHE A 184 -21.60 6.44 4.14
C PHE A 184 -20.37 5.83 3.44
N ILE A 185 -19.28 5.65 4.19
CA ILE A 185 -18.02 5.06 3.70
C ILE A 185 -17.94 3.63 4.20
N ASP A 186 -18.22 2.67 3.31
CA ASP A 186 -18.22 1.22 3.59
C ASP A 186 -16.94 0.77 4.32
N GLU A 187 -15.79 1.28 3.87
CA GLU A 187 -14.47 0.95 4.41
C GLU A 187 -14.27 1.37 5.88
N LEU A 188 -15.07 2.31 6.40
CA LEU A 188 -14.97 2.81 7.78
C LEU A 188 -16.04 2.21 8.71
N MET A 189 -16.80 1.21 8.25
CA MET A 189 -17.83 0.56 9.03
C MET A 189 -17.36 -0.76 9.61
N SER A 190 -17.70 -1.02 10.88
CA SER A 190 -17.50 -2.31 11.53
C SER A 190 -18.83 -2.82 12.10
N PRO A 191 -19.29 -4.02 11.74
CA PRO A 191 -20.51 -4.59 12.29
C PRO A 191 -20.37 -4.90 13.79
N ILE A 192 -21.40 -4.59 14.57
CA ILE A 192 -21.44 -4.80 16.03
C ILE A 192 -21.21 -6.28 16.39
N ASN A 193 -21.71 -7.20 15.58
CA ASN A 193 -21.56 -8.64 15.77
C ASN A 193 -20.27 -9.22 15.14
N ALA A 194 -19.33 -8.37 14.71
CA ALA A 194 -18.11 -8.75 14.00
C ALA A 194 -18.34 -9.60 12.73
N GLN A 195 -19.54 -9.53 12.13
CA GLN A 195 -19.84 -10.24 10.89
C GLN A 195 -18.94 -9.77 9.74
N ILE A 196 -18.33 -10.70 9.01
CA ILE A 196 -17.62 -10.37 7.78
C ILE A 196 -18.65 -10.10 6.68
N LEU A 197 -18.76 -8.83 6.30
CA LEU A 197 -19.72 -8.40 5.29
C LEU A 197 -19.22 -8.71 3.86
N PRO A 198 -20.09 -9.11 2.92
CA PRO A 198 -19.68 -9.32 1.53
C PRO A 198 -19.02 -8.07 0.93
N ALA A 199 -17.93 -8.25 0.19
CA ALA A 199 -17.10 -7.18 -0.41
C ALA A 199 -16.43 -6.19 0.58
N SER A 200 -16.47 -6.46 1.90
CA SER A 200 -15.68 -5.73 2.90
C SER A 200 -14.18 -6.00 2.77
N ILE A 201 -13.37 -5.21 3.46
CA ILE A 201 -11.93 -5.42 3.54
C ILE A 201 -11.64 -6.76 4.24
N GLU A 202 -12.41 -7.10 5.26
CA GLU A 202 -12.30 -8.38 6.00
C GLU A 202 -12.59 -9.58 5.10
N ALA A 203 -13.59 -9.46 4.20
CA ALA A 203 -13.87 -10.49 3.21
C ALA A 203 -12.72 -10.64 2.21
N ARG A 204 -12.08 -9.54 1.80
CA ARG A 204 -10.88 -9.57 0.96
C ARG A 204 -9.70 -10.20 1.69
N ILE A 205 -9.47 -9.88 2.96
CA ILE A 205 -8.43 -10.53 3.78
C ILE A 205 -8.65 -12.04 3.81
N ALA A 206 -9.88 -12.49 4.05
CA ALA A 206 -10.21 -13.92 4.04
C ALA A 206 -9.93 -14.56 2.68
N LEU A 207 -10.29 -13.88 1.57
CA LEU A 207 -9.99 -14.33 0.22
C LEU A 207 -8.48 -14.46 -0.02
N TYR A 208 -7.68 -13.44 0.27
CA TYR A 208 -6.23 -13.46 0.01
C TYR A 208 -5.48 -14.42 0.94
N LYS A 209 -5.96 -14.66 2.17
CA LYS A 209 -5.46 -15.76 3.01
C LYS A 209 -5.70 -17.12 2.37
N LYS A 210 -6.90 -17.35 1.80
CA LYS A 210 -7.22 -18.58 1.07
C LYS A 210 -6.38 -18.74 -0.19
N VAL A 211 -6.18 -17.67 -0.95
CA VAL A 211 -5.31 -17.64 -2.14
C VAL A 211 -3.89 -18.07 -1.77
N ASN A 212 -3.28 -17.46 -0.75
CA ASN A 212 -1.93 -17.83 -0.29
C ASN A 212 -1.85 -19.30 0.15
N LEU A 213 -2.89 -19.81 0.84
CA LEU A 213 -2.95 -21.21 1.23
C LEU A 213 -3.01 -22.16 0.02
N LEU A 214 -3.80 -21.83 -0.99
CA LEU A 214 -3.92 -22.64 -2.21
C LEU A 214 -2.62 -22.63 -3.03
N GLU A 215 -1.98 -21.47 -3.16
CA GLU A 215 -0.67 -21.33 -3.80
C GLU A 215 0.38 -22.21 -3.11
N LYS A 216 0.46 -22.18 -1.77
CA LYS A 216 1.38 -23.04 -0.99
C LYS A 216 1.12 -24.53 -1.15
N LYS A 217 -0.12 -24.92 -1.42
CA LYS A 217 -0.51 -26.31 -1.68
C LYS A 217 -0.33 -26.72 -3.15
N GLY A 218 0.07 -25.80 -4.04
CA GLY A 218 0.15 -26.06 -5.47
C GLY A 218 -1.21 -26.35 -6.13
N ILE A 219 -2.31 -25.95 -5.50
CA ILE A 219 -3.66 -26.16 -6.03
C ILE A 219 -3.93 -25.08 -7.07
N LYS A 220 -4.40 -25.47 -8.27
CA LYS A 220 -4.83 -24.51 -9.30
C LYS A 220 -6.17 -23.90 -8.93
N PHE A 221 -6.30 -22.59 -9.09
CA PHE A 221 -7.53 -21.84 -8.86
C PHE A 221 -7.58 -20.60 -9.75
N GLU A 222 -8.74 -19.95 -9.79
CA GLU A 222 -8.94 -18.65 -10.43
C GLU A 222 -9.74 -17.74 -9.48
N ILE A 223 -9.46 -16.43 -9.51
CA ILE A 223 -10.25 -15.42 -8.79
C ILE A 223 -11.30 -14.85 -9.75
N ILE A 224 -12.57 -15.19 -9.51
CA ILE A 224 -13.69 -14.71 -10.32
C ILE A 224 -14.31 -13.47 -9.66
N ARG A 225 -14.46 -12.40 -10.45
CA ARG A 225 -15.18 -11.19 -10.01
C ARG A 225 -16.66 -11.34 -10.33
N GLN A 226 -17.49 -11.40 -9.30
CA GLN A 226 -18.95 -11.43 -9.44
C GLN A 226 -19.57 -10.10 -8.99
N LYS A 227 -20.58 -9.64 -9.72
CA LYS A 227 -21.45 -8.53 -9.30
C LYS A 227 -22.65 -9.12 -8.58
N PHE A 228 -22.99 -8.59 -7.42
CA PHE A 228 -24.16 -8.98 -6.66
C PHE A 228 -24.75 -7.77 -5.96
N LEU A 229 -26.04 -7.84 -5.63
CA LEU A 229 -26.70 -6.82 -4.85
C LEU A 229 -26.32 -6.99 -3.37
N ASN A 230 -25.74 -5.95 -2.79
CA ASN A 230 -25.22 -5.98 -1.43
C ASN A 230 -26.08 -5.09 -0.53
N TYR A 231 -26.42 -5.59 0.66
CA TYR A 231 -27.21 -4.86 1.65
C TYR A 231 -26.36 -4.57 2.89
N ARG A 232 -26.61 -3.40 3.50
CA ARG A 232 -25.95 -2.93 4.72
C ARG A 232 -27.00 -2.49 5.72
N LEU A 233 -26.95 -3.04 6.92
CA LEU A 233 -27.75 -2.55 8.04
C LEU A 233 -27.12 -1.24 8.54
N LEU A 234 -27.73 -0.11 8.23
CA LEU A 234 -27.22 1.21 8.62
C LEU A 234 -27.66 1.60 10.02
N SER A 235 -28.89 1.23 10.39
CA SER A 235 -29.45 1.48 11.71
C SER A 235 -30.41 0.36 12.08
N ALA A 236 -30.46 0.06 13.37
CA ALA A 236 -31.46 -0.81 13.97
C ALA A 236 -31.85 -0.20 15.32
N LEU A 237 -33.13 -0.30 15.67
CA LEU A 237 -33.66 0.14 16.96
C LEU A 237 -34.08 -1.09 17.77
N ILE A 238 -33.48 -1.24 18.96
CA ILE A 238 -33.88 -2.27 19.92
C ILE A 238 -34.75 -1.59 20.97
N LYS A 239 -36.00 -2.04 21.13
CA LYS A 239 -36.92 -1.56 22.18
C LYS A 239 -37.08 -2.64 23.24
N LEU A 240 -36.68 -2.36 24.47
CA LEU A 240 -37.16 -3.10 25.64
C LEU A 240 -38.47 -2.44 26.13
N ASP A 241 -39.47 -3.25 26.45
CA ASP A 241 -40.75 -2.83 27.06
C ASP A 241 -41.58 -1.77 26.29
N LYS A 242 -41.41 -1.68 24.96
CA LYS A 242 -42.17 -0.77 24.07
C LYS A 242 -42.06 0.73 24.39
N LYS A 243 -41.23 1.16 25.33
CA LYS A 243 -40.97 2.60 25.57
C LYS A 243 -39.91 3.09 24.58
N ALA A 244 -40.25 4.15 23.85
CA ALA A 244 -39.40 4.81 22.86
C ALA A 244 -38.45 5.82 23.52
#